data_AF-A0A355WAE8-F1
#
_entry.id   AF-A0A355WAE8-F1
#
_cell.length_a   1.000
_cell.length_b   1.000
_cell.length_c   1.000
_cell.angle_alpha   90.00
_cell.angle_beta   90.00
_cell.angle_gamma   90.00
#
_symmetry.space_group_name_H-M   'P 1'
#
loop_
_entity.id
_entity.type
_entity.pdbx_description
1 polymer ?
#
loop_
_entity_poly.entity_id
_entity_poly.type
_entity_poly.pdbx_seq_one_letter_code
_entity_poly.pdbx_strand_id
1 'polypeptide(L)'
;MGIYTLDACNKYGLNIAGPHTETMEKIVKAAPHWFNVGNPLDLWPIISTSEKPIEESLRDTIFAFMKNPAIDSVILFLAAWMENENTPLLLTEIISAIADAFPDKAVVLCPYEGWVHDVDIQIIENKLKKTGKVPIIPTPDRAAKALGTAAKYYEFLQNV
;
A
#
# COMPACT_ATOMS: atom_id res chain seq x y z
N MET A 1 -7.30 -5.90 -9.33
CA MET A 1 -5.90 -5.50 -9.06
C MET A 1 -5.19 -6.51 -8.17
N GLY A 2 -5.69 -6.81 -6.97
CA GLY A 2 -5.03 -7.72 -6.02
C GLY A 2 -4.54 -9.06 -6.61
N ILE A 3 -5.41 -9.84 -7.27
CA ILE A 3 -5.05 -11.16 -7.84
C ILE A 3 -3.93 -11.04 -8.88
N TYR A 4 -4.06 -10.11 -9.83
CA TYR A 4 -3.01 -9.85 -10.84
C TYR A 4 -1.66 -9.48 -10.21
N THR A 5 -1.69 -8.78 -9.07
CA THR A 5 -0.47 -8.46 -8.32
C THR A 5 0.13 -9.71 -7.69
N LEU A 6 -0.66 -10.65 -7.17
CA LEU A 6 -0.14 -11.93 -6.65
C LEU A 6 0.57 -12.74 -7.74
N ASP A 7 -0.04 -12.82 -8.93
CA ASP A 7 0.56 -13.51 -10.08
C ASP A 7 1.90 -12.86 -10.48
N ALA A 8 1.95 -11.53 -10.48
CA ALA A 8 3.17 -10.78 -10.76
C ALA A 8 4.24 -10.98 -9.65
N CYS A 9 3.86 -10.96 -8.38
CA CYS A 9 4.75 -11.25 -7.26
C CYS A 9 5.39 -12.62 -7.42
N ASN A 10 4.57 -13.66 -7.68
CA ASN A 10 5.04 -15.01 -7.91
C ASN A 10 6.00 -15.09 -9.11
N LYS A 11 5.65 -14.46 -10.24
CA LYS A 11 6.49 -14.37 -11.44
C LYS A 11 7.88 -13.79 -11.15
N TYR A 12 8.00 -12.85 -10.22
CA TYR A 12 9.26 -12.20 -9.86
C TYR A 12 9.94 -12.77 -8.60
N GLY A 13 9.42 -13.88 -8.06
CA GLY A 13 10.02 -14.59 -6.92
C GLY A 13 9.72 -13.96 -5.55
N LEU A 14 8.69 -13.12 -5.46
CA LEU A 14 8.24 -12.54 -4.20
C LEU A 14 7.25 -13.48 -3.51
N ASN A 15 7.45 -13.70 -2.22
CA ASN A 15 6.51 -14.44 -1.38
C ASN A 15 5.40 -13.53 -0.86
N ILE A 16 4.19 -14.08 -0.74
CA ILE A 16 3.05 -13.36 -0.17
C ILE A 16 3.07 -13.54 1.34
N ALA A 17 3.18 -12.42 2.06
CA ALA A 17 3.21 -12.42 3.52
C ALA A 17 1.95 -13.07 4.10
N GLY A 18 2.15 -14.03 5.01
CA GLY A 18 1.09 -14.71 5.72
C GLY A 18 0.41 -13.84 6.79
N PRO A 19 -0.74 -14.26 7.31
CA PRO A 19 -1.41 -13.57 8.39
C PRO A 19 -0.56 -13.59 9.66
N HIS A 20 -0.49 -12.46 10.37
CA HIS A 20 0.06 -12.38 11.72
C HIS A 20 -1.07 -12.05 12.70
N THR A 21 -1.26 -12.90 13.71
CA THR A 21 -2.44 -12.92 14.58
C THR A 21 -2.77 -11.54 15.15
N GLU A 22 -1.81 -10.84 15.77
CA GLU A 22 -2.07 -9.54 16.40
C GLU A 22 -2.45 -8.44 15.38
N THR A 23 -1.83 -8.47 14.20
CA THR A 23 -2.11 -7.50 13.13
C THR A 23 -3.49 -7.76 12.54
N MET A 24 -3.77 -9.02 12.23
CA MET A 24 -5.02 -9.43 11.61
C MET A 24 -6.19 -9.23 12.56
N GLU A 25 -6.05 -9.46 13.86
CA GLU A 25 -7.09 -9.18 14.85
C GLU A 25 -7.51 -7.70 14.86
N LYS A 26 -6.55 -6.77 14.75
CA LYS A 26 -6.86 -5.33 14.70
C LYS A 26 -7.64 -4.98 13.44
N ILE A 27 -7.24 -5.52 12.29
CA ILE A 27 -7.90 -5.25 11.01
C ILE A 27 -9.28 -5.91 10.94
N VAL A 28 -9.41 -7.17 11.41
CA VAL A 28 -10.68 -7.90 11.48
C VAL A 28 -11.69 -7.19 12.38
N LYS A 29 -11.25 -6.61 13.51
CA LYS A 29 -12.14 -5.80 14.38
C LYS A 29 -12.66 -4.53 13.71
N ALA A 30 -11.89 -3.95 12.79
CA ALA A 30 -12.29 -2.77 12.01
C ALA A 30 -13.12 -3.13 10.78
N ALA A 31 -13.08 -4.39 10.33
CA ALA A 31 -13.77 -4.85 9.16
C ALA A 31 -15.27 -5.12 9.42
N PRO A 32 -16.13 -4.96 8.40
CA PRO A 32 -17.50 -5.47 8.44
C PRO A 32 -17.53 -6.98 8.73
N HIS A 33 -18.54 -7.44 9.47
CA HIS A 33 -18.69 -8.86 9.83
C HIS A 33 -18.77 -9.83 8.62
N TRP A 34 -19.19 -9.33 7.45
CA TRP A 34 -19.28 -10.10 6.21
C TRP A 34 -17.99 -10.07 5.39
N PHE A 35 -17.00 -9.26 5.77
CA PHE A 35 -15.77 -9.06 5.00
C PHE A 35 -14.68 -10.01 5.46
N ASN A 36 -14.12 -10.77 4.52
CA ASN A 36 -13.00 -11.67 4.79
C ASN A 36 -11.67 -10.92 4.62
N VAL A 37 -10.95 -10.70 5.72
CA VAL A 37 -9.65 -10.02 5.71
C VAL A 37 -8.55 -10.98 5.28
N GLY A 38 -7.73 -10.59 4.30
CA GLY A 38 -6.64 -11.40 3.78
C GLY A 38 -5.50 -10.59 3.17
N ASN A 39 -4.65 -11.29 2.41
CA ASN A 39 -3.60 -10.69 1.58
C ASN A 39 -3.79 -11.18 0.14
N PRO A 40 -4.22 -10.33 -0.81
CA PRO A 40 -4.30 -8.86 -0.74
C PRO A 40 -5.38 -8.35 0.21
N LEU A 41 -5.09 -7.23 0.86
CA LEU A 41 -6.05 -6.52 1.70
C LEU A 41 -6.84 -5.51 0.87
N ASP A 42 -8.14 -5.75 0.69
CA ASP A 42 -9.04 -4.74 0.14
C ASP A 42 -9.44 -3.76 1.25
N LEU A 43 -9.02 -2.51 1.08
CA LEU A 43 -9.20 -1.44 2.07
C LEU A 43 -10.61 -0.85 2.02
N TRP A 44 -11.29 -0.90 0.87
CA TRP A 44 -12.53 -0.13 0.67
C TRP A 44 -13.65 -0.55 1.63
N PRO A 45 -13.95 -1.85 1.81
CA PRO A 45 -14.96 -2.29 2.77
C PRO A 45 -14.67 -1.83 4.21
N ILE A 46 -13.40 -1.75 4.60
CA ILE A 46 -13.00 -1.32 5.95
C ILE A 46 -13.19 0.18 6.12
N ILE A 47 -12.72 0.99 5.16
CA ILE A 47 -12.76 2.45 5.29
C ILE A 47 -14.17 3.03 5.06
N SER A 48 -14.97 2.42 4.19
CA SER A 48 -16.31 2.93 3.83
C SER A 48 -17.39 2.65 4.87
N THR A 49 -17.18 1.64 5.74
CA THR A 49 -18.08 1.32 6.84
C THR A 49 -17.57 1.80 8.19
N SER A 50 -16.40 2.45 8.22
CA SER A 50 -15.80 2.96 9.44
C SER A 50 -16.58 4.16 9.97
N GLU A 51 -16.70 4.29 11.28
CA GLU A 51 -17.22 5.50 11.92
C GLU A 51 -16.17 6.63 11.96
N LYS A 52 -14.90 6.30 11.69
CA LYS A 52 -13.80 7.27 11.64
C LYS A 52 -13.79 8.03 10.31
N PRO A 53 -13.18 9.22 10.25
CA PRO A 53 -12.85 9.87 8.98
C PRO A 53 -12.09 8.92 8.04
N ILE A 54 -12.37 9.00 6.73
CA ILE A 54 -11.78 8.11 5.71
C ILE A 54 -10.25 8.11 5.79
N GLU A 55 -9.64 9.29 5.96
CA GLU A 55 -8.20 9.47 6.09
C GLU A 55 -7.63 8.70 7.30
N GLU A 56 -8.26 8.86 8.46
CA GLU A 56 -7.84 8.18 9.69
C GLU A 56 -8.00 6.67 9.55
N SER A 57 -9.15 6.21 9.01
CA SER A 57 -9.40 4.79 8.81
C SER A 57 -8.43 4.16 7.81
N LEU A 58 -8.12 4.87 6.72
CA LEU A 58 -7.15 4.43 5.71
C LEU A 58 -5.76 4.30 6.32
N ARG A 59 -5.29 5.36 6.99
CA ARG A 59 -3.98 5.42 7.64
C ARG A 59 -3.86 4.31 8.69
N ASP A 60 -4.81 4.21 9.62
CA ASP A 60 -4.77 3.23 10.70
C ASP A 60 -4.76 1.79 10.17
N THR A 61 -5.53 1.52 9.11
CA THR A 61 -5.58 0.18 8.48
C THR A 61 -4.24 -0.17 7.84
N ILE A 62 -3.63 0.73 7.06
CA ILE A 62 -2.32 0.47 6.45
C ILE A 62 -1.24 0.35 7.53
N PHE A 63 -1.25 1.19 8.56
CA PHE A 63 -0.33 1.10 9.69
C PHE A 63 -0.46 -0.23 10.43
N ALA A 64 -1.68 -0.70 10.68
CA ALA A 64 -1.91 -1.99 11.29
C ALA A 64 -1.31 -3.10 10.43
N PHE A 65 -1.60 -3.09 9.12
CA PHE A 65 -1.08 -4.07 8.16
C PHE A 65 0.46 -4.08 8.14
N MET A 66 1.09 -2.90 8.03
CA MET A 66 2.54 -2.74 8.02
C MET A 66 3.24 -3.19 9.30
N LYS A 67 2.54 -3.25 10.45
CA LYS A 67 3.10 -3.82 11.69
C LYS A 67 3.26 -5.34 11.65
N ASN A 68 2.70 -6.04 10.66
CA ASN A 68 2.92 -7.47 10.50
C ASN A 68 4.43 -7.73 10.28
N PRO A 69 5.12 -8.47 11.16
CA PRO A 69 6.56 -8.73 11.02
C PRO A 69 6.91 -9.56 9.78
N ALA A 70 5.96 -10.29 9.18
CA ALA A 70 6.16 -11.05 7.94
C ALA A 70 6.07 -10.18 6.67
N ILE A 71 5.82 -8.87 6.80
CA ILE A 71 5.74 -7.93 5.66
C ILE A 71 7.04 -7.13 5.60
N ASP A 72 7.81 -7.33 4.53
CA ASP A 72 9.00 -6.53 4.21
C ASP A 72 8.70 -5.40 3.21
N SER A 73 7.62 -5.54 2.44
CA SER A 73 7.21 -4.54 1.45
C SER A 73 5.72 -4.59 1.15
N VAL A 74 5.18 -3.47 0.67
CA VAL A 74 3.78 -3.36 0.23
C VAL A 74 3.68 -2.66 -1.13
N ILE A 75 2.73 -3.15 -1.93
CA ILE A 75 2.28 -2.49 -3.15
C ILE A 75 0.87 -1.95 -2.85
N LEU A 76 0.72 -0.63 -2.85
CA LEU A 76 -0.53 0.05 -2.53
C LEU A 76 -1.23 0.49 -3.81
N PHE A 77 -2.46 0.02 -4.00
CA PHE A 77 -3.34 0.48 -5.07
C PHE A 77 -4.34 1.46 -4.48
N LEU A 78 -4.10 2.75 -4.64
CA LEU A 78 -4.95 3.81 -4.09
C LEU A 78 -5.38 4.74 -5.20
N ALA A 79 -6.59 5.28 -5.09
CA ALA A 79 -7.14 6.10 -6.14
C ALA A 79 -6.51 7.49 -6.12
N ALA A 80 -6.14 8.03 -7.28
CA ALA A 80 -5.51 9.34 -7.38
C ALA A 80 -6.41 10.46 -6.83
N TRP A 81 -7.72 10.31 -6.92
CA TRP A 81 -8.68 11.27 -6.36
C TRP A 81 -8.66 11.38 -4.83
N MET A 82 -7.97 10.46 -4.14
CA MET A 82 -7.67 10.58 -2.71
C MET A 82 -6.61 11.65 -2.42
N GLU A 83 -5.95 12.21 -3.43
CA GLU A 83 -5.17 13.44 -3.31
C GLU A 83 -6.07 14.63 -3.66
N ASN A 84 -6.69 15.24 -2.65
CA ASN A 84 -7.60 16.36 -2.87
C ASN A 84 -7.43 17.45 -1.82
N GLU A 85 -6.87 18.59 -2.24
CA GLU A 85 -6.59 19.75 -1.38
C GLU A 85 -7.86 20.43 -0.81
N ASN A 86 -9.03 20.13 -1.36
CA ASN A 86 -10.32 20.62 -0.85
C ASN A 86 -10.95 19.67 0.19
N THR A 87 -10.29 18.56 0.51
CA THR A 87 -10.73 17.60 1.54
C THR A 87 -9.58 17.32 2.49
N PRO A 88 -9.83 16.82 3.71
CA PRO A 88 -8.73 16.40 4.60
C PRO A 88 -7.93 15.21 4.05
N LEU A 89 -8.42 14.53 3.00
CA LEU A 89 -7.73 13.38 2.43
C LEU A 89 -6.55 13.84 1.55
N LEU A 90 -5.35 13.74 2.11
CA LEU A 90 -4.08 14.01 1.44
C LEU A 90 -3.27 12.72 1.31
N LEU A 91 -3.55 11.95 0.25
CA LEU A 91 -2.90 10.68 -0.05
C LEU A 91 -1.38 10.73 0.10
N THR A 92 -0.74 11.74 -0.47
CA THR A 92 0.72 11.89 -0.44
C THR A 92 1.27 12.06 0.97
N GLU A 93 0.54 12.72 1.87
CA GLU A 93 0.92 12.89 3.28
C GLU A 93 0.78 11.57 4.05
N ILE A 94 -0.34 10.86 3.87
CA ILE A 94 -0.57 9.54 4.48
C ILE A 94 0.54 8.57 4.08
N ILE A 95 0.84 8.49 2.78
CA ILE A 95 1.85 7.58 2.24
C ILE A 95 3.26 7.96 2.73
N SER A 96 3.58 9.24 2.79
CA SER A 96 4.85 9.71 3.35
C SER A 96 4.98 9.35 4.83
N ALA A 97 3.91 9.54 5.62
CA ALA A 97 3.88 9.19 7.03
C ALA A 97 4.03 7.67 7.27
N ILE A 98 3.47 6.83 6.38
CA ILE A 98 3.67 5.38 6.43
C ILE A 98 5.14 5.04 6.15
N ALA A 99 5.72 5.59 5.09
CA ALA A 99 7.12 5.34 4.76
C ALA A 99 8.08 5.79 5.89
N ASP A 100 7.76 6.90 6.56
CA ASP A 100 8.53 7.41 7.70
C ASP A 100 8.41 6.54 8.95
N ALA A 101 7.23 5.95 9.18
CA ALA A 101 7.00 5.08 10.33
C ALA A 101 7.62 3.67 10.16
N PHE A 102 7.88 3.25 8.92
CA PHE A 102 8.41 1.93 8.59
C PHE A 102 9.60 2.04 7.61
N PRO A 103 10.71 2.68 8.02
CA PRO A 103 11.84 2.95 7.12
C PRO A 103 12.52 1.68 6.58
N ASP A 104 12.39 0.55 7.29
CA ASP A 104 12.93 -0.74 6.87
C ASP A 104 12.00 -1.52 5.93
N LYS A 105 10.80 -1.00 5.62
CA LYS A 105 9.81 -1.66 4.77
C LYS A 105 9.55 -0.86 3.50
N ALA A 106 9.73 -1.50 2.35
CA ALA A 106 9.54 -0.80 1.07
C ALA A 106 8.04 -0.54 0.80
N VAL A 107 7.69 0.71 0.49
CA VAL A 107 6.34 1.10 0.10
C VAL A 107 6.34 1.51 -1.37
N VAL A 108 5.55 0.84 -2.20
CA VAL A 108 5.36 1.19 -3.62
C VAL A 108 3.93 1.67 -3.83
N LEU A 109 3.74 2.83 -4.45
CA LEU A 109 2.42 3.34 -4.80
C LEU A 109 2.12 3.04 -6.27
N CYS A 110 0.98 2.39 -6.52
CA CYS A 110 0.37 2.22 -7.83
C CYS A 110 -0.93 3.04 -7.87
N PRO A 111 -0.86 4.36 -8.12
CA PRO A 111 -2.06 5.17 -8.17
C PRO A 111 -2.88 4.80 -9.41
N TYR A 112 -4.20 4.81 -9.29
CA TYR A 112 -5.09 4.69 -10.45
C TYR A 112 -6.00 5.91 -10.53
N GLU A 113 -6.19 6.42 -11.73
CA GLU A 113 -7.17 7.47 -11.98
C GLU A 113 -8.58 6.93 -11.74
N GLY A 114 -9.37 7.72 -11.01
CA GLY A 114 -10.77 7.43 -10.81
C GLY A 114 -11.60 7.92 -11.99
N TRP A 115 -12.81 7.38 -12.12
CA TRP A 115 -13.77 7.79 -13.15
C TRP A 115 -14.52 9.09 -12.78
N VAL A 116 -14.31 9.59 -11.55
CA VAL A 116 -15.18 10.57 -10.89
C VAL A 116 -14.52 11.95 -10.79
N HIS A 117 -13.19 12.03 -10.89
CA HIS A 117 -12.44 13.27 -10.75
C HIS A 117 -11.24 13.29 -11.69
N ASP A 118 -11.08 14.38 -12.44
CA ASP A 118 -9.87 14.69 -13.21
C ASP A 118 -8.75 15.06 -12.23
N VAL A 119 -8.12 14.06 -11.62
CA VAL A 119 -6.91 14.24 -10.81
C VAL A 119 -5.72 13.74 -11.58
N ASP A 120 -4.83 14.68 -11.92
CA ASP A 120 -3.58 14.39 -12.61
C ASP A 120 -2.62 13.65 -11.66
N ILE A 121 -2.29 12.40 -11.99
CA ILE A 121 -1.30 11.58 -11.26
C ILE A 121 0.04 12.32 -11.12
N GLN A 122 0.38 13.24 -12.03
CA GLN A 122 1.60 14.04 -11.95
C GLN A 122 1.69 14.88 -10.66
N ILE A 123 0.55 15.28 -10.07
CA ILE A 123 0.55 16.00 -8.79
C ILE A 123 1.12 15.09 -7.68
N ILE A 124 0.62 13.86 -7.62
CA ILE A 124 1.09 12.84 -6.67
C ILE A 124 2.57 12.50 -6.93
N GLU A 125 2.94 12.32 -8.21
CA GLU A 125 4.32 12.08 -8.62
C GLU A 125 5.26 13.18 -8.17
N ASN A 126 4.91 14.44 -8.41
CA ASN A 126 5.74 15.57 -8.05
C ASN A 126 5.87 15.74 -6.52
N LYS A 127 4.81 15.45 -5.75
CA LYS A 127 4.84 15.51 -4.29
C LYS A 127 5.71 14.38 -3.72
N LEU A 128 5.47 13.13 -4.10
CA LEU A 128 6.22 11.99 -3.55
C LEU A 128 7.66 11.90 -4.06
N LYS A 129 7.94 12.30 -5.31
CA LYS A 129 9.32 12.31 -5.84
C LYS A 129 10.26 13.21 -5.04
N LYS A 130 9.76 14.32 -4.49
CA LYS A 130 10.55 15.22 -3.63
C LYS A 130 10.95 14.57 -2.31
N THR A 131 10.19 13.58 -1.84
CA THR A 131 10.54 12.84 -0.62
C THR A 131 11.67 11.82 -0.85
N GLY A 132 11.77 11.28 -2.07
CA GLY A 132 12.71 10.22 -2.42
C GLY A 132 12.44 8.86 -1.76
N LYS A 133 11.33 8.71 -1.02
CA LYS A 133 11.06 7.52 -0.18
C LYS A 133 10.12 6.51 -0.84
N VAL A 134 9.16 6.99 -1.64
CA VAL A 134 8.10 6.16 -2.19
C VAL A 134 8.12 6.21 -3.72
N PRO A 135 8.53 5.12 -4.41
CA PRO A 135 8.39 5.03 -5.85
C PRO A 135 6.92 4.92 -6.27
N ILE A 136 6.57 5.66 -7.31
CA ILE A 136 5.29 5.54 -8.00
C ILE A 136 5.49 4.70 -9.26
N ILE A 137 4.79 3.58 -9.32
CA ILE A 137 4.92 2.61 -10.42
C ILE A 137 3.51 2.26 -10.91
N PRO A 138 3.13 2.59 -12.15
CA PRO A 138 1.73 2.63 -12.56
C PRO A 138 1.11 1.24 -12.85
N THR A 139 1.84 0.14 -12.69
CA THR A 139 1.28 -1.20 -12.96
C THR A 139 1.74 -2.25 -11.93
N PRO A 140 0.86 -3.23 -11.59
CA PRO A 140 1.22 -4.35 -10.73
C PRO A 140 2.48 -5.10 -11.16
N ASP A 141 2.61 -5.41 -12.45
CA ASP A 141 3.75 -6.16 -13.00
C ASP A 141 5.07 -5.40 -12.82
N ARG A 142 5.08 -4.08 -13.11
CA ARG A 142 6.27 -3.25 -12.91
C ARG A 142 6.60 -3.07 -11.42
N ALA A 143 5.60 -2.93 -10.57
CA ALA A 143 5.79 -2.78 -9.13
C ALA A 143 6.38 -4.05 -8.51
N ALA A 144 5.82 -5.21 -8.84
CA ALA A 144 6.34 -6.51 -8.43
C ALA A 144 7.74 -6.77 -9.00
N LYS A 145 8.01 -6.41 -10.25
CA LYS A 145 9.35 -6.51 -10.85
C LYS A 145 10.38 -5.68 -10.09
N ALA A 146 10.03 -4.43 -9.76
CA ALA A 146 10.91 -3.53 -9.03
C ALA A 146 11.25 -4.09 -7.64
N LEU A 147 10.23 -4.52 -6.87
CA LEU A 147 10.44 -5.15 -5.56
C LEU A 147 11.22 -6.47 -5.66
N GLY A 148 10.90 -7.34 -6.62
CA GLY A 148 11.64 -8.59 -6.83
C GLY A 148 13.10 -8.36 -7.20
N THR A 149 13.40 -7.28 -7.91
CA THR A 149 14.78 -6.88 -8.23
C THR A 149 15.50 -6.35 -7.00
N ALA A 150 14.84 -5.51 -6.20
CA ALA A 150 15.36 -4.99 -4.94
C ALA A 150 15.64 -6.12 -3.93
N ALA A 151 14.73 -7.10 -3.81
CA ALA A 151 14.90 -8.26 -2.94
C ALA A 151 16.12 -9.10 -3.34
N LYS A 152 16.27 -9.42 -4.63
CA LYS A 152 17.46 -10.15 -5.14
C LYS A 152 18.76 -9.40 -4.88
N TYR A 153 18.74 -8.07 -5.03
CA TYR A 153 19.91 -7.24 -4.73
C TYR A 153 20.23 -7.23 -3.24
N TYR A 154 19.21 -7.14 -2.38
CA TYR A 154 19.37 -7.26 -0.94
C TYR A 154 19.98 -8.62 -0.54
N GLU A 155 19.44 -9.72 -1.07
CA GLU A 155 19.99 -11.07 -0.86
C GLU A 155 21.45 -11.18 -1.33
N PHE A 156 21.78 -10.59 -2.48
CA PHE A 156 23.17 -10.54 -2.96
C PHE A 156 24.08 -9.83 -1.96
N LEU A 157 23.65 -8.68 -1.41
CA LEU A 157 24.43 -7.93 -0.42
C LEU A 157 24.59 -8.67 0.92
N GLN A 158 23.65 -9.53 1.31
CA GLN A 158 23.76 -10.32 2.55
C GLN A 158 24.69 -11.55 2.40
N ASN A 159 24.94 -11.99 1.17
CA ASN A 159 25.74 -13.18 0.87
C ASN A 159 27.20 -12.86 0.48
N VAL A 160 27.62 -11.60 0.60
CA VAL A 160 29.00 -11.11 0.38
C VAL A 160 29.62 -10.76 1.72
#